data_AF-A0A6P5TQU2-F1
#
_entry.id   AF-A0A6P5TQU2-F1
#
_cell.length_a   1.000
_cell.length_b   1.000
_cell.length_c   1.000
_cell.angle_alpha   90.00
_cell.angle_beta   90.00
_cell.angle_gamma   90.00
#
_symmetry.space_group_name_H-M   'P 1'
#
loop_
_entity.id
_entity.type
_entity.pdbx_description
1 polymer ?
#
loop_
_entity_poly.entity_id
_entity_poly.type
_entity_poly.pdbx_seq_one_letter_code
_entity_poly.pdbx_strand_id
1 'polypeptide(L)'
;MFELPSCIFLSQSLRSLSVHSEIIFQVPSLSFSCNLHYLKLKEVKIEDERFFKWISFSCKCIKELQLIRIRGMPNITIESASLESFKVWSSNLFHLNIFGEKLKDIHIVWRKASSSSNTKSFNMFAPNLRSLKWEGNFMNSQHLGKLTSLEKAGIFMESELNDCDNVFKVICSMCRGIVSLNQWTVKALVRGGAMPAAPLVDICNLSLHIRNLNDDLIPAVVFLLGGMPNLNTLHIKCTFSSGLANYLCSGIKWNIGNYKALLSFISSKRQPWSFPMGSMELSLLGISSSMPQIWRKLSYFIYKSTLMMYGS
;
A
#
# COMPACT_ATOMS: atom_id res chain seq x y z
N MET A 1 0.36 33.17 -15.25
CA MET A 1 0.59 31.71 -15.06
C MET A 1 0.79 31.11 -16.43
N PHE A 2 1.69 30.14 -16.61
CA PHE A 2 1.84 29.48 -17.92
C PHE A 2 0.76 28.42 -18.11
N GLU A 3 0.40 28.16 -19.37
CA GLU A 3 -0.58 27.16 -19.78
C GLU A 3 0.09 26.10 -20.66
N LEU A 4 -0.41 24.87 -20.61
CA LEU A 4 0.00 23.81 -21.54
C LEU A 4 -0.78 23.93 -22.86
N PRO A 5 -0.15 24.17 -24.03
CA PRO A 5 -0.88 24.32 -25.28
C PRO A 5 -1.59 23.03 -25.70
N SER A 6 -2.91 23.08 -25.90
CA SER A 6 -3.72 21.92 -26.29
C SER A 6 -3.36 21.34 -27.67
N CYS A 7 -2.66 22.11 -28.51
CA CYS A 7 -2.19 21.68 -29.83
C CYS A 7 -1.19 20.51 -29.78
N ILE A 8 -0.48 20.28 -28.65
CA ILE A 8 0.46 19.15 -28.52
C ILE A 8 -0.25 17.79 -28.69
N PHE A 9 -1.54 17.72 -28.36
CA PHE A 9 -2.36 16.51 -28.45
C PHE A 9 -2.87 16.21 -29.87
N LEU A 10 -2.67 17.14 -30.83
CA LEU A 10 -2.91 16.89 -32.26
C LEU A 10 -1.82 16.02 -32.89
N SER A 11 -0.66 15.89 -32.23
CA SER A 11 0.49 15.14 -32.74
C SER A 11 0.20 13.64 -32.85
N GLN A 12 0.09 13.16 -34.08
CA GLN A 12 -0.15 11.75 -34.39
C GLN A 12 1.03 10.82 -34.04
N SER A 13 2.19 11.37 -33.65
CA SER A 13 3.35 10.61 -33.15
C SER A 13 3.50 10.65 -31.63
N LEU A 14 2.82 11.54 -30.91
CA LEU A 14 2.97 11.66 -29.44
C LEU A 14 2.34 10.44 -28.75
N ARG A 15 3.18 9.61 -28.10
CA ARG A 15 2.75 8.42 -27.34
C ARG A 15 2.85 8.57 -25.82
N SER A 16 3.66 9.50 -25.33
CA SER A 16 3.90 9.72 -23.90
C SER A 16 4.07 11.19 -23.60
N LEU A 17 3.44 11.67 -22.53
CA LEU A 17 3.54 13.04 -22.03
C LEU A 17 3.70 13.03 -20.51
N SER A 18 4.78 13.65 -20.01
CA SER A 18 5.03 13.83 -18.59
C SER A 18 5.28 15.31 -18.28
N VAL A 19 4.29 15.97 -17.68
CA VAL A 19 4.36 17.37 -17.27
C VAL A 19 4.58 17.45 -15.76
N HIS A 20 5.60 18.20 -15.36
CA HIS A 20 5.85 18.54 -13.96
C HIS A 20 6.16 20.04 -13.86
N SER A 21 5.14 20.85 -13.57
CA SER A 21 5.25 22.30 -13.36
C SER A 21 3.94 22.85 -12.80
N GLU A 22 3.99 23.98 -12.10
CA GLU A 22 2.80 24.70 -11.61
C GLU A 22 2.14 25.52 -12.74
N ILE A 23 1.59 24.81 -13.72
CA ILE A 23 0.89 25.37 -14.89
C ILE A 23 -0.59 25.00 -14.91
N ILE A 24 -1.37 25.72 -15.71
CA ILE A 24 -2.76 25.36 -16.01
C ILE A 24 -2.76 24.34 -17.16
N PHE A 25 -3.49 23.24 -16.98
CA PHE A 25 -3.79 22.31 -18.05
C PHE A 25 -5.03 22.78 -18.82
N GLN A 26 -4.84 23.38 -19.99
CA GLN A 26 -5.92 23.63 -20.94
C GLN A 26 -6.41 22.29 -21.50
N VAL A 27 -7.64 21.90 -21.16
CA VAL A 27 -8.24 20.63 -21.62
C VAL A 27 -8.51 20.72 -23.13
N PRO A 28 -7.98 19.79 -23.95
CA PRO A 28 -8.25 19.81 -25.40
C PRO A 28 -9.73 19.56 -25.72
N SER A 29 -10.17 20.01 -26.89
CA SER A 29 -11.51 19.71 -27.38
C SER A 29 -11.73 18.20 -27.48
N LEU A 30 -12.93 17.75 -27.05
CA LEU A 30 -13.39 16.36 -27.17
C LEU A 30 -13.43 15.87 -28.63
N SER A 31 -13.44 16.79 -29.60
CA SER A 31 -13.40 16.49 -31.04
C SER A 31 -12.07 15.92 -31.55
N PHE A 32 -10.99 16.02 -30.78
CA PHE A 32 -9.67 15.52 -31.19
C PHE A 32 -9.44 14.09 -30.67
N SER A 33 -8.89 13.22 -31.52
CA SER A 33 -8.41 11.89 -31.12
C SER A 33 -6.95 11.97 -30.67
N CYS A 34 -6.65 11.31 -29.55
CA CYS A 34 -5.40 11.42 -28.81
C CYS A 34 -4.70 10.05 -28.80
N ASN A 35 -3.57 9.94 -29.51
CA ASN A 35 -2.81 8.68 -29.67
C ASN A 35 -1.84 8.42 -28.49
N LEU A 36 -2.22 8.86 -27.30
CA LEU A 36 -1.39 8.87 -26.10
C LEU A 36 -1.57 7.56 -25.32
N HIS A 37 -0.47 6.85 -25.05
CA HIS A 37 -0.46 5.66 -24.18
C HIS A 37 -0.17 6.02 -22.71
N TYR A 38 0.59 7.08 -22.47
CA TYR A 38 1.05 7.48 -21.13
C TYR A 38 0.81 8.97 -20.88
N LEU A 39 0.06 9.30 -19.83
CA LEU A 39 -0.08 10.66 -19.33
C LEU A 39 0.34 10.75 -17.87
N LYS A 40 1.27 11.66 -17.57
CA LYS A 40 1.66 12.02 -16.21
C LYS A 40 1.59 13.52 -16.01
N LEU A 41 0.79 13.94 -15.03
CA LEU A 41 0.67 15.32 -14.59
C LEU A 41 1.11 15.41 -13.13
N LYS A 42 2.09 16.27 -12.83
CA LYS A 42 2.60 16.50 -11.46
C LYS A 42 2.58 17.99 -11.12
N GLU A 43 1.88 18.33 -10.03
CA GLU A 43 1.77 19.68 -9.45
C GLU A 43 1.07 20.71 -10.37
N VAL A 44 0.33 20.19 -11.34
CA VAL A 44 -0.47 20.92 -12.34
C VAL A 44 -1.84 21.35 -11.76
N LYS A 45 -2.36 22.50 -12.19
CA LYS A 45 -3.74 22.93 -11.93
C LYS A 45 -4.64 22.53 -13.10
N ILE A 46 -5.77 21.89 -12.81
CA ILE A 46 -6.80 21.54 -13.79
C ILE A 46 -8.10 22.19 -13.34
N GLU A 47 -8.64 23.09 -14.17
CA GLU A 47 -9.83 23.89 -13.84
C GLU A 47 -11.09 23.41 -14.57
N ASP A 48 -10.91 22.78 -15.74
CA ASP A 48 -12.02 22.29 -16.57
C ASP A 48 -12.39 20.84 -16.21
N GLU A 49 -13.60 20.68 -15.68
CA GLU A 49 -14.20 19.39 -15.30
C GLU A 49 -14.28 18.39 -16.47
N ARG A 50 -14.22 18.87 -17.72
CA ARG A 50 -14.21 18.02 -18.92
C ARG A 50 -12.92 17.21 -19.07
N PHE A 51 -11.87 17.45 -18.27
CA PHE A 51 -10.61 16.68 -18.33
C PHE A 51 -10.82 15.17 -18.37
N PHE A 52 -11.68 14.61 -17.51
CA PHE A 52 -11.94 13.16 -17.51
C PHE A 52 -12.76 12.71 -18.72
N LYS A 53 -13.74 13.51 -19.16
CA LYS A 53 -14.47 13.26 -20.41
C LYS A 53 -13.50 13.23 -21.60
N TRP A 54 -12.50 14.11 -21.63
CA TRP A 54 -11.44 14.09 -22.65
C TRP A 54 -10.60 12.79 -22.58
N ILE A 55 -10.18 12.34 -21.40
CA ILE A 55 -9.49 11.04 -21.27
C ILE A 55 -10.36 9.89 -21.81
N SER A 56 -11.63 9.82 -21.44
CA SER A 56 -12.56 8.75 -21.84
C SER A 56 -12.94 8.78 -23.33
N PHE A 57 -13.20 9.96 -23.90
CA PHE A 57 -13.64 10.11 -25.29
C PHE A 57 -12.48 10.21 -26.28
N SER A 58 -11.45 11.02 -25.99
CA SER A 58 -10.38 11.34 -26.94
C SER A 58 -9.18 10.38 -26.89
N CYS A 59 -8.71 10.02 -25.70
CA CYS A 59 -7.45 9.27 -25.54
C CYS A 59 -7.66 7.75 -25.57
N LYS A 60 -8.22 7.21 -26.66
CA LYS A 60 -8.59 5.78 -26.78
C LYS A 60 -7.43 4.80 -26.58
N CYS A 61 -6.18 5.23 -26.79
CA CYS A 61 -4.98 4.40 -26.58
C CYS A 61 -4.40 4.46 -25.15
N ILE A 62 -4.99 5.22 -24.22
CA ILE A 62 -4.39 5.44 -22.89
C ILE A 62 -4.24 4.12 -22.11
N LYS A 63 -3.01 3.81 -21.69
CA LYS A 63 -2.65 2.63 -20.88
C LYS A 63 -2.26 3.01 -19.46
N GLU A 64 -1.64 4.16 -19.26
CA GLU A 64 -1.24 4.64 -17.94
C GLU A 64 -1.57 6.12 -17.73
N LEU A 65 -2.16 6.43 -16.57
CA LEU A 65 -2.52 7.78 -16.14
C LEU A 65 -2.02 8.04 -14.71
N GLN A 66 -1.07 8.96 -14.55
CA GLN A 66 -0.57 9.43 -13.25
C GLN A 66 -0.99 10.88 -12.98
N LEU A 67 -1.76 11.10 -11.91
CA LEU A 67 -2.24 12.41 -11.44
C LEU A 67 -1.68 12.71 -10.06
N ILE A 68 -0.60 13.50 -9.98
CA ILE A 68 0.19 13.67 -8.76
C ILE A 68 0.08 15.11 -8.26
N ARG A 69 -0.48 15.30 -7.05
CA ARG A 69 -0.64 16.61 -6.38
C ARG A 69 -1.37 17.64 -7.26
N ILE A 70 -2.40 17.18 -7.97
CA ILE A 70 -3.21 18.03 -8.87
C ILE A 70 -4.03 19.03 -8.04
N ARG A 71 -4.09 20.29 -8.48
CA ARG A 71 -4.96 21.33 -7.92
C ARG A 71 -6.21 21.52 -8.77
N GLY A 72 -7.33 21.86 -8.14
CA GLY A 72 -8.60 22.17 -8.83
C GLY A 72 -9.57 21.00 -9.02
N MET A 73 -9.17 19.76 -8.74
CA MET A 73 -10.03 18.57 -8.92
C MET A 73 -10.48 17.95 -7.58
N PRO A 74 -11.62 18.36 -7.02
CA PRO A 74 -12.18 17.75 -5.80
C PRO A 74 -12.90 16.43 -6.07
N ASN A 75 -13.26 16.14 -7.32
CA ASN A 75 -13.98 14.95 -7.75
C ASN A 75 -13.26 14.32 -8.95
N ILE A 76 -13.15 12.99 -8.96
CA ILE A 76 -12.50 12.23 -10.04
C ILE A 76 -13.42 11.08 -10.44
N THR A 77 -13.70 10.97 -11.73
CA THR A 77 -14.34 9.80 -12.33
C THR A 77 -13.49 9.35 -13.50
N ILE A 78 -12.85 8.19 -13.39
CA ILE A 78 -12.12 7.55 -14.47
C ILE A 78 -13.04 6.52 -15.13
N GLU A 79 -13.24 6.63 -16.44
CA GLU A 79 -13.90 5.60 -17.24
C GLU A 79 -13.04 5.34 -18.49
N SER A 80 -12.42 4.16 -18.60
CA SER A 80 -11.62 3.81 -19.77
C SER A 80 -11.54 2.31 -20.03
N ALA A 81 -11.83 1.92 -21.27
CA ALA A 81 -11.74 0.56 -21.78
C ALA A 81 -10.32 0.16 -22.25
N SER A 82 -9.32 1.04 -22.10
CA SER A 82 -7.91 0.81 -22.49
C SER A 82 -6.91 0.96 -21.34
N LEU A 83 -7.28 1.67 -20.27
CA LEU A 83 -6.38 1.96 -19.16
C LEU A 83 -5.98 0.69 -18.38
N GLU A 84 -4.67 0.45 -18.27
CA GLU A 84 -4.07 -0.71 -17.61
C GLU A 84 -3.50 -0.36 -16.22
N SER A 85 -3.06 0.88 -16.01
CA SER A 85 -2.60 1.40 -14.72
C SER A 85 -3.13 2.81 -14.43
N PHE A 86 -3.56 3.05 -13.19
CA PHE A 86 -4.00 4.36 -12.71
C PHE A 86 -3.33 4.75 -11.39
N LYS A 87 -2.85 5.99 -11.31
CA LYS A 87 -2.23 6.53 -10.10
C LYS A 87 -2.76 7.91 -9.76
N VAL A 88 -3.18 8.10 -8.52
CA VAL A 88 -3.65 9.39 -8.01
C VAL A 88 -2.99 9.73 -6.67
N TRP A 89 -2.49 10.96 -6.54
CA TRP A 89 -2.15 11.56 -5.25
C TRP A 89 -2.88 12.90 -5.11
N SER A 90 -3.83 12.98 -4.18
CA SER A 90 -4.55 14.21 -3.82
C SER A 90 -4.69 14.35 -2.30
N SER A 91 -4.89 15.60 -1.84
CA SER A 91 -5.20 15.99 -0.46
C SER A 91 -6.57 16.66 -0.30
N ASN A 92 -7.25 16.92 -1.43
CA ASN A 92 -8.48 17.73 -1.49
C ASN A 92 -9.61 16.98 -2.23
N LEU A 93 -9.48 15.65 -2.38
CA LEU A 93 -10.44 14.79 -3.07
C LEU A 93 -11.59 14.41 -2.12
N PHE A 94 -12.83 14.50 -2.62
CA PHE A 94 -14.06 14.08 -1.94
C PHE A 94 -14.63 12.79 -2.55
N HIS A 95 -14.77 12.74 -3.87
CA HIS A 95 -15.33 11.59 -4.58
C HIS A 95 -14.33 11.03 -5.59
N LEU A 96 -14.13 9.71 -5.55
CA LEU A 96 -13.32 8.96 -6.50
C LEU A 96 -14.14 7.80 -7.07
N ASN A 97 -14.31 7.78 -8.38
CA ASN A 97 -14.94 6.68 -9.11
C ASN A 97 -13.94 6.15 -10.14
N ILE A 98 -13.74 4.83 -10.19
CA ILE A 98 -12.81 4.18 -11.13
C ILE A 98 -13.53 3.02 -11.83
N PHE A 99 -13.73 3.15 -13.14
CA PHE A 99 -14.35 2.14 -13.99
C PHE A 99 -13.38 1.78 -15.13
N GLY A 100 -12.96 0.52 -15.19
CA GLY A 100 -12.05 0.06 -16.24
C GLY A 100 -11.74 -1.41 -16.16
N GLU A 101 -12.27 -2.18 -17.11
CA GLU A 101 -12.10 -3.65 -17.14
C GLU A 101 -10.65 -4.10 -17.34
N LYS A 102 -9.80 -3.27 -17.97
CA LYS A 102 -8.39 -3.59 -18.23
C LYS A 102 -7.43 -3.13 -17.15
N LEU A 103 -7.91 -2.45 -16.10
CA LEU A 103 -7.08 -1.98 -15.00
C LEU A 103 -6.48 -3.17 -14.23
N LYS A 104 -5.15 -3.19 -14.16
CA LYS A 104 -4.33 -4.21 -13.48
C LYS A 104 -3.61 -3.65 -12.26
N ASP A 105 -3.25 -2.36 -12.28
CA ASP A 105 -2.58 -1.67 -11.17
C ASP A 105 -3.28 -0.34 -10.82
N ILE A 106 -3.56 -0.13 -9.53
CA ILE A 106 -4.12 1.11 -9.00
C ILE A 106 -3.29 1.58 -7.79
N HIS A 107 -2.75 2.80 -7.83
CA HIS A 107 -2.06 3.43 -6.70
C HIS A 107 -2.75 4.74 -6.26
N ILE A 108 -3.49 4.67 -5.16
CA ILE A 108 -4.19 5.80 -4.52
C ILE A 108 -3.37 6.31 -3.33
N VAL A 109 -3.15 7.62 -3.28
CA VAL A 109 -2.57 8.35 -2.14
C VAL A 109 -3.50 9.51 -1.77
N TRP A 110 -4.41 9.26 -0.83
CA TRP A 110 -5.52 10.15 -0.47
C TRP A 110 -5.32 10.68 0.95
N ARG A 111 -4.49 11.71 1.08
CA ARG A 111 -3.94 12.13 2.38
C ARG A 111 -4.62 13.37 2.93
N LYS A 112 -5.32 13.20 4.05
CA LYS A 112 -6.16 14.20 4.73
C LYS A 112 -7.28 14.80 3.86
N ALA A 113 -8.24 15.43 4.53
CA ALA A 113 -8.82 16.73 4.16
C ALA A 113 -9.51 17.24 5.43
N SER A 114 -9.20 18.45 5.87
CA SER A 114 -9.70 19.02 7.13
C SER A 114 -11.17 19.43 7.02
N SER A 115 -11.97 18.99 7.99
CA SER A 115 -13.22 19.63 8.46
C SER A 115 -14.18 20.16 7.39
N SER A 116 -14.95 19.25 6.77
CA SER A 116 -16.33 19.52 6.34
C SER A 116 -17.14 18.23 6.33
N SER A 117 -18.48 18.35 6.45
CA SER A 117 -19.43 17.24 6.62
C SER A 117 -19.76 16.46 5.33
N ASN A 118 -19.00 16.67 4.25
CA ASN A 118 -19.27 16.03 2.97
C ASN A 118 -18.96 14.52 3.02
N THR A 119 -19.91 13.71 2.58
CA THR A 119 -19.87 12.23 2.55
C THR A 119 -18.93 11.71 1.46
N LYS A 120 -17.62 11.88 1.69
CA LYS A 120 -16.55 11.39 0.80
C LYS A 120 -16.74 9.91 0.48
N SER A 121 -16.63 9.52 -0.79
CA SER A 121 -16.93 8.16 -1.24
C SER A 121 -15.90 7.64 -2.24
N PHE A 122 -15.72 6.31 -2.26
CA PHE A 122 -14.87 5.62 -3.23
C PHE A 122 -15.60 4.45 -3.89
N ASN A 123 -15.77 4.54 -5.20
CA ASN A 123 -16.39 3.51 -6.03
C ASN A 123 -15.37 2.95 -7.02
N MET A 124 -15.29 1.62 -7.16
CA MET A 124 -14.35 0.96 -8.05
C MET A 124 -14.97 -0.27 -8.71
N PHE A 125 -14.91 -0.31 -10.04
CA PHE A 125 -15.20 -1.48 -10.87
C PHE A 125 -13.98 -1.76 -11.76
N ALA A 126 -13.10 -2.62 -11.26
CA ALA A 126 -11.90 -3.09 -11.92
C ALA A 126 -11.75 -4.62 -11.71
N PRO A 127 -12.57 -5.46 -12.38
CA PRO A 127 -12.64 -6.89 -12.11
C PRO A 127 -11.32 -7.64 -12.36
N ASN A 128 -10.45 -7.13 -13.24
CA ASN A 128 -9.14 -7.71 -13.56
C ASN A 128 -7.97 -7.08 -12.78
N LEU A 129 -8.26 -6.33 -11.70
CA LEU A 129 -7.26 -5.67 -10.86
C LEU A 129 -6.38 -6.68 -10.14
N ARG A 130 -5.06 -6.62 -10.38
CA ARG A 130 -4.04 -7.50 -9.79
C ARG A 130 -3.24 -6.84 -8.67
N SER A 131 -3.16 -5.52 -8.68
CA SER A 131 -2.35 -4.72 -7.77
C SER A 131 -3.13 -3.49 -7.30
N LEU A 132 -3.41 -3.41 -6.00
CA LEU A 132 -4.04 -2.25 -5.37
C LEU A 132 -3.12 -1.73 -4.27
N LYS A 133 -2.67 -0.48 -4.38
CA LYS A 133 -2.01 0.24 -3.30
C LYS A 133 -2.82 1.46 -2.90
N TRP A 134 -3.23 1.53 -1.64
CA TRP A 134 -3.98 2.64 -1.07
C TRP A 134 -3.25 3.15 0.18
N GLU A 135 -2.91 4.44 0.17
CA GLU A 135 -2.32 5.16 1.30
C GLU A 135 -3.23 6.33 1.71
N GLY A 136 -3.44 6.55 3.00
CA GLY A 136 -4.14 7.72 3.53
C GLY A 136 -5.43 7.43 4.31
N ASN A 137 -6.51 8.09 3.92
CA ASN A 137 -7.84 7.94 4.50
C ASN A 137 -8.60 6.76 3.85
N PHE A 138 -9.42 6.08 4.64
CA PHE A 138 -10.26 4.94 4.24
C PHE A 138 -11.69 5.28 4.66
N MET A 139 -12.52 5.55 3.66
CA MET A 139 -13.82 6.22 3.83
C MET A 139 -14.89 5.25 4.34
N ASN A 140 -15.95 5.76 4.98
CA ASN A 140 -17.05 4.92 5.48
C ASN A 140 -17.85 4.30 4.31
N SER A 141 -18.12 5.07 3.24
CA SER A 141 -18.84 4.60 2.05
C SER A 141 -17.87 4.18 0.93
N GLN A 142 -17.81 2.86 0.69
CA GLN A 142 -16.96 2.27 -0.34
C GLN A 142 -17.69 1.15 -1.10
N HIS A 143 -17.60 1.15 -2.42
CA HIS A 143 -18.14 0.08 -3.28
C HIS A 143 -17.04 -0.42 -4.22
N LEU A 144 -16.33 -1.47 -3.82
CA LEU A 144 -15.10 -1.94 -4.50
C LEU A 144 -15.32 -3.11 -5.48
N GLY A 145 -16.56 -3.58 -5.64
CA GLY A 145 -16.88 -4.79 -6.39
C GLY A 145 -16.35 -6.06 -5.72
N LYS A 146 -16.08 -7.10 -6.53
CA LYS A 146 -15.36 -8.31 -6.11
C LYS A 146 -13.95 -8.27 -6.69
N LEU A 147 -12.92 -8.38 -5.86
CA LEU A 147 -11.51 -8.25 -6.26
C LEU A 147 -10.85 -9.63 -6.48
N THR A 148 -11.55 -10.55 -7.15
CA THR A 148 -11.12 -11.96 -7.31
C THR A 148 -9.80 -12.14 -8.06
N SER A 149 -9.33 -11.11 -8.78
CA SER A 149 -8.06 -11.10 -9.51
C SER A 149 -6.87 -10.55 -8.70
N LEU A 150 -7.08 -10.15 -7.44
CA LEU A 150 -6.14 -9.30 -6.68
C LEU A 150 -4.96 -10.08 -6.06
N GLU A 151 -3.87 -10.18 -6.82
CA GLU A 151 -2.59 -10.78 -6.41
C GLU A 151 -1.86 -9.98 -5.32
N LYS A 152 -2.05 -8.65 -5.25
CA LYS A 152 -1.24 -7.74 -4.40
C LYS A 152 -2.08 -6.61 -3.82
N ALA A 153 -2.07 -6.47 -2.50
CA ALA A 153 -2.71 -5.36 -1.78
C ALA A 153 -1.72 -4.63 -0.88
N GLY A 154 -1.70 -3.30 -0.92
CA GLY A 154 -0.86 -2.46 -0.08
C GLY A 154 -1.69 -1.39 0.63
N ILE A 155 -2.00 -1.59 1.90
CA ILE A 155 -2.93 -0.76 2.68
C ILE A 155 -2.17 0.00 3.78
N PHE A 156 -2.14 1.32 3.69
CA PHE A 156 -1.33 2.19 4.55
C PHE A 156 -2.20 3.31 5.15
N MET A 157 -2.85 3.03 6.28
CA MET A 157 -3.72 4.00 6.99
C MET A 157 -2.92 5.16 7.60
N GLU A 158 -3.50 6.36 7.62
CA GLU A 158 -2.89 7.53 8.28
C GLU A 158 -3.01 7.52 9.82
N SER A 159 -4.01 6.82 10.37
CA SER A 159 -4.32 6.75 11.81
C SER A 159 -5.02 5.42 12.15
N GLU A 160 -4.90 5.01 13.42
CA GLU A 160 -5.66 3.88 14.00
C GLU A 160 -7.14 4.21 14.30
N LEU A 161 -7.58 5.46 14.06
CA LEU A 161 -8.96 5.94 14.24
C LEU A 161 -9.81 5.92 12.95
N ASN A 162 -9.24 5.49 11.81
CA ASN A 162 -10.00 5.32 10.57
C ASN A 162 -10.74 3.96 10.59
N ASP A 163 -11.91 3.90 9.97
CA ASP A 163 -12.70 2.67 9.82
C ASP A 163 -11.88 1.54 9.14
N CYS A 164 -11.87 0.36 9.76
CA CYS A 164 -11.12 -0.81 9.32
C CYS A 164 -11.97 -1.90 8.64
N ASP A 165 -13.30 -1.84 8.69
CA ASP A 165 -14.16 -2.89 8.13
C ASP A 165 -13.97 -2.99 6.62
N ASN A 166 -13.83 -1.84 5.96
CA ASN A 166 -13.58 -1.75 4.53
C ASN A 166 -12.15 -2.21 4.16
N VAL A 167 -11.17 -2.04 5.07
CA VAL A 167 -9.83 -2.61 4.90
C VAL A 167 -9.87 -4.13 4.98
N PHE A 168 -10.58 -4.70 5.96
CA PHE A 168 -10.70 -6.14 6.09
C PHE A 168 -11.40 -6.75 4.86
N LYS A 169 -12.48 -6.13 4.36
CA LYS A 169 -13.16 -6.57 3.13
C LYS A 169 -12.22 -6.66 1.93
N VAL A 170 -11.29 -5.71 1.75
CA VAL A 170 -10.26 -5.79 0.69
C VAL A 170 -9.36 -7.00 0.91
N ILE A 171 -8.78 -7.14 2.10
CA ILE A 171 -7.83 -8.22 2.43
C ILE A 171 -8.48 -9.60 2.28
N CYS A 172 -9.73 -9.75 2.71
CA CYS A 172 -10.50 -11.00 2.65
C CYS A 172 -11.06 -11.31 1.24
N SER A 173 -10.97 -10.38 0.29
CA SER A 173 -11.42 -10.58 -1.11
C SER A 173 -10.33 -11.11 -2.05
N MET A 174 -9.10 -11.30 -1.55
CA MET A 174 -7.93 -11.72 -2.33
C MET A 174 -7.82 -13.23 -2.49
N CYS A 175 -7.77 -13.71 -3.74
CA CYS A 175 -7.49 -15.11 -4.06
C CYS A 175 -5.97 -15.32 -4.24
N ARG A 176 -5.30 -15.77 -3.18
CA ARG A 176 -3.83 -15.89 -3.02
C ARG A 176 -3.01 -14.65 -3.38
N GLY A 177 -2.53 -13.92 -2.36
CA GLY A 177 -1.76 -12.70 -2.64
C GLY A 177 -0.77 -12.20 -1.57
N ILE A 178 -0.06 -11.16 -1.98
CA ILE A 178 0.93 -10.42 -1.19
C ILE A 178 0.24 -9.23 -0.53
N VAL A 179 0.26 -9.17 0.79
CA VAL A 179 -0.33 -8.06 1.55
C VAL A 179 0.77 -7.21 2.19
N SER A 180 0.71 -5.89 2.01
CA SER A 180 1.60 -4.92 2.64
C SER A 180 0.81 -3.97 3.53
N LEU A 181 1.10 -3.95 4.82
CA LEU A 181 0.39 -3.15 5.82
C LEU A 181 1.34 -2.16 6.51
N ASN A 182 0.79 -1.12 7.14
CA ASN A 182 1.53 -0.30 8.10
C ASN A 182 1.08 -0.51 9.55
N GLN A 183 1.84 0.05 10.51
CA GLN A 183 1.54 -0.08 11.94
C GLN A 183 0.11 0.33 12.34
N TRP A 184 -0.47 1.32 11.66
CA TRP A 184 -1.82 1.81 11.96
C TRP A 184 -2.87 0.84 11.43
N THR A 185 -2.66 0.31 10.22
CA THR A 185 -3.51 -0.72 9.62
C THR A 185 -3.51 -2.01 10.45
N VAL A 186 -2.35 -2.44 10.94
CA VAL A 186 -2.25 -3.60 11.85
C VAL A 186 -3.01 -3.34 13.16
N LYS A 187 -2.83 -2.18 13.81
CA LYS A 187 -3.54 -1.85 15.07
C LYS A 187 -5.05 -1.76 14.87
N ALA A 188 -5.52 -1.18 13.77
CA ALA A 188 -6.95 -1.00 13.50
C ALA A 188 -7.67 -2.36 13.29
N LEU A 189 -7.10 -3.24 12.46
CA LEU A 189 -7.62 -4.59 12.20
C LEU A 189 -7.84 -5.42 13.48
N VAL A 190 -6.96 -5.25 14.48
CA VAL A 190 -7.04 -5.99 15.75
C VAL A 190 -7.99 -5.30 16.75
N ARG A 191 -8.04 -3.95 16.78
CA ARG A 191 -8.94 -3.22 17.68
C ARG A 191 -10.41 -3.28 17.31
N GLY A 192 -10.74 -3.24 16.01
CA GLY A 192 -12.14 -3.16 15.58
C GLY A 192 -12.95 -4.45 15.75
N GLY A 193 -12.31 -5.56 16.13
CA GLY A 193 -12.91 -6.91 15.99
C GLY A 193 -13.09 -7.33 14.52
N ALA A 194 -12.60 -6.52 13.58
CA ALA A 194 -12.78 -6.68 12.14
C ALA A 194 -12.04 -7.90 11.55
N MET A 195 -11.12 -8.50 12.31
CA MET A 195 -10.62 -9.85 12.06
C MET A 195 -11.67 -10.87 12.57
N PRO A 196 -12.44 -11.53 11.69
CA PRO A 196 -13.34 -12.61 12.09
C PRO A 196 -12.54 -13.83 12.56
N ALA A 197 -13.21 -14.80 13.18
CA ALA A 197 -12.63 -16.10 13.47
C ALA A 197 -12.28 -16.93 12.22
N ALA A 198 -12.63 -16.45 11.01
CA ALA A 198 -12.27 -17.08 9.74
C ALA A 198 -10.78 -16.78 9.39
N PRO A 199 -9.92 -17.80 9.23
CA PRO A 199 -8.52 -17.58 8.91
C PRO A 199 -8.33 -16.99 7.50
N LEU A 200 -7.31 -16.17 7.34
CA LEU A 200 -6.83 -15.63 6.07
C LEU A 200 -5.97 -16.68 5.34
N VAL A 201 -6.61 -17.80 4.97
CA VAL A 201 -5.99 -19.00 4.38
C VAL A 201 -5.21 -18.69 3.09
N ASP A 202 -5.63 -17.67 2.33
CA ASP A 202 -5.02 -17.30 1.05
C ASP A 202 -3.73 -16.46 1.16
N ILE A 203 -3.45 -15.85 2.31
CA ILE A 203 -2.31 -14.94 2.44
C ILE A 203 -1.02 -15.72 2.74
N CYS A 204 -0.17 -15.83 1.73
CA CYS A 204 1.14 -16.46 1.82
C CYS A 204 2.28 -15.47 2.17
N ASN A 205 2.13 -14.19 1.81
CA ASN A 205 3.19 -13.18 1.91
C ASN A 205 2.70 -11.91 2.61
N LEU A 206 3.37 -11.50 3.70
CA LEU A 206 3.06 -10.27 4.46
C LEU A 206 4.30 -9.35 4.54
N SER A 207 4.12 -8.06 4.21
CA SER A 207 5.11 -7.00 4.42
C SER A 207 4.61 -5.97 5.43
N LEU A 208 5.34 -5.74 6.52
CA LEU A 208 4.98 -4.79 7.57
C LEU A 208 5.87 -3.55 7.52
N HIS A 209 5.28 -2.39 7.26
CA HIS A 209 5.95 -1.10 7.18
C HIS A 209 5.68 -0.28 8.45
N ILE A 210 6.63 -0.30 9.39
CA ILE A 210 6.43 0.13 10.77
C ILE A 210 7.52 1.14 11.19
N ARG A 211 7.26 2.00 12.18
CA ARG A 211 8.31 2.89 12.72
C ARG A 211 9.23 2.16 13.69
N ASN A 212 8.64 1.34 14.57
CA ASN A 212 9.34 0.52 15.55
C ASN A 212 8.46 -0.68 15.95
N LEU A 213 9.06 -1.77 16.45
CA LEU A 213 8.37 -2.82 17.20
C LEU A 213 8.34 -2.42 18.67
N ASN A 214 7.17 -2.04 19.18
CA ASN A 214 6.94 -1.77 20.61
C ASN A 214 5.90 -2.75 21.18
N ASP A 215 5.77 -2.80 22.51
CA ASP A 215 4.88 -3.75 23.18
C ASP A 215 3.37 -3.55 22.89
N ASP A 216 2.93 -2.40 22.33
CA ASP A 216 1.55 -2.28 21.81
C ASP A 216 1.36 -2.98 20.47
N LEU A 217 2.41 -2.99 19.62
CA LEU A 217 2.33 -3.44 18.24
C LEU A 217 2.63 -4.93 18.10
N ILE A 218 3.52 -5.48 18.94
CA ILE A 218 3.86 -6.92 18.89
C ILE A 218 2.63 -7.82 19.12
N PRO A 219 1.73 -7.57 20.10
CA PRO A 219 0.50 -8.36 20.26
C PRO A 219 -0.41 -8.29 19.03
N ALA A 220 -0.55 -7.11 18.41
CA ALA A 220 -1.36 -6.96 17.20
C ALA A 220 -0.75 -7.68 15.98
N VAL A 221 0.58 -7.67 15.84
CA VAL A 221 1.29 -8.47 14.84
C VAL A 221 1.12 -9.97 15.10
N VAL A 222 1.32 -10.45 16.34
CA VAL A 222 1.16 -11.86 16.70
C VAL A 222 -0.28 -12.33 16.45
N PHE A 223 -1.28 -11.53 16.78
CA PHE A 223 -2.69 -11.82 16.51
C PHE A 223 -2.97 -11.93 15.00
N LEU A 224 -2.50 -10.97 14.21
CA LEU A 224 -2.63 -10.98 12.74
C LEU A 224 -1.96 -12.22 12.11
N LEU A 225 -0.75 -12.57 12.60
CA LEU A 225 -0.01 -13.76 12.16
C LEU A 225 -0.75 -15.05 12.52
N GLY A 226 -1.37 -15.13 13.69
CA GLY A 226 -2.24 -16.25 14.09
C GLY A 226 -3.42 -16.45 13.12
N GLY A 227 -3.93 -15.37 12.53
CA GLY A 227 -4.94 -15.41 11.47
C GLY A 227 -4.45 -15.88 10.10
N MET A 228 -3.13 -16.06 9.87
CA MET A 228 -2.55 -16.41 8.56
C MET A 228 -1.87 -17.79 8.59
N PRO A 229 -2.63 -18.90 8.44
CA PRO A 229 -2.10 -20.26 8.58
C PRO A 229 -1.08 -20.61 7.48
N ASN A 230 -1.28 -20.13 6.24
CA ASN A 230 -0.44 -20.42 5.09
C ASN A 230 0.70 -19.41 4.83
N LEU A 231 0.95 -18.48 5.77
CA LEU A 231 2.05 -17.52 5.66
C LEU A 231 3.40 -18.24 5.57
N ASN A 232 4.14 -17.98 4.50
CA ASN A 232 5.50 -18.48 4.27
C ASN A 232 6.56 -17.37 4.26
N THR A 233 6.19 -16.12 3.99
CA THR A 233 7.12 -14.98 3.97
C THR A 233 6.58 -13.82 4.82
N LEU A 234 7.40 -13.36 5.77
CA LEU A 234 7.17 -12.18 6.58
C LEU A 234 8.34 -11.22 6.41
N HIS A 235 8.10 -10.11 5.73
CA HIS A 235 9.04 -9.02 5.58
C HIS A 235 8.68 -7.90 6.58
N ILE A 236 9.65 -7.38 7.32
CA ILE A 236 9.44 -6.28 8.27
C ILE A 236 10.41 -5.15 7.94
N LYS A 237 9.85 -4.00 7.54
CA LYS A 237 10.59 -2.78 7.22
C LYS A 237 10.35 -1.73 8.30
N CYS A 238 11.37 -1.55 9.15
CA CYS A 238 11.42 -0.45 10.11
C CYS A 238 11.86 0.85 9.41
N THR A 239 11.11 1.94 9.59
CA THR A 239 11.46 3.27 9.07
C THR A 239 11.56 4.28 10.20
N PHE A 240 12.80 4.58 10.60
CA PHE A 240 13.12 5.62 11.58
C PHE A 240 12.96 7.01 10.95
N SER A 241 12.38 7.95 11.69
CA SER A 241 12.37 9.36 11.30
C SER A 241 13.76 9.97 11.51
N SER A 242 14.42 10.33 10.41
CA SER A 242 15.75 10.96 10.41
C SER A 242 15.76 12.25 11.25
N GLY A 243 16.62 12.26 12.27
CA GLY A 243 16.74 13.35 13.25
C GLY A 243 17.50 12.89 14.50
N LEU A 244 17.26 11.64 14.92
CA LEU A 244 18.10 10.91 15.88
C LEU A 244 18.69 9.68 15.20
N ALA A 245 19.81 9.88 14.50
CA ALA A 245 20.65 8.76 14.09
C ALA A 245 21.38 8.16 15.31
N ASN A 246 21.68 6.87 15.24
CA ASN A 246 22.61 6.13 16.11
C ASN A 246 22.18 5.77 17.55
N TYR A 247 20.95 6.03 17.99
CA TYR A 247 20.44 5.54 19.29
C TYR A 247 19.03 4.93 19.20
N LEU A 248 18.73 3.99 20.10
CA LEU A 248 17.44 3.31 20.32
C LEU A 248 17.03 2.12 19.43
N CYS A 249 17.94 1.53 18.66
CA CYS A 249 17.96 0.05 18.56
C CYS A 249 18.58 -0.60 19.82
N SER A 250 19.19 0.22 20.68
CA SER A 250 19.89 -0.16 21.92
C SER A 250 19.02 -0.14 23.18
N GLY A 251 17.70 0.10 23.07
CA GLY A 251 16.86 0.45 24.23
C GLY A 251 15.47 -0.20 24.30
N ILE A 252 15.12 -1.16 23.43
CA ILE A 252 13.78 -1.76 23.45
C ILE A 252 13.69 -2.85 24.54
N LYS A 253 13.18 -2.49 25.72
CA LYS A 253 12.82 -3.45 26.78
C LYS A 253 11.53 -4.21 26.40
N TRP A 254 11.65 -5.25 25.57
CA TRP A 254 10.50 -6.11 25.23
C TRP A 254 10.01 -6.87 26.46
N ASN A 255 8.70 -7.06 26.60
CA ASN A 255 8.19 -8.11 27.49
C ASN A 255 8.63 -9.49 26.95
N ILE A 256 9.24 -10.32 27.81
CA ILE A 256 9.70 -11.68 27.46
C ILE A 256 8.56 -12.55 26.92
N GLY A 257 7.31 -12.32 27.34
CA GLY A 257 6.13 -12.98 26.78
C GLY A 257 5.90 -12.65 25.30
N ASN A 258 5.99 -11.36 24.93
CA ASN A 258 5.84 -10.89 23.55
C ASN A 258 6.91 -11.48 22.63
N TYR A 259 8.17 -11.53 23.10
CA TYR A 259 9.27 -12.19 22.39
C TYR A 259 9.01 -13.69 22.17
N LYS A 260 8.60 -14.41 23.22
CA LYS A 260 8.28 -15.84 23.15
C LYS A 260 7.10 -16.14 22.21
N ALA A 261 6.07 -15.29 22.18
CA ALA A 261 4.92 -15.49 21.30
C ALA A 261 5.29 -15.36 19.82
N LEU A 262 6.05 -14.32 19.46
CA LEU A 262 6.52 -14.12 18.09
C LEU A 262 7.51 -15.23 17.65
N LEU A 263 8.45 -15.62 18.51
CA LEU A 263 9.35 -16.75 18.25
C LEU A 263 8.61 -18.08 18.11
N SER A 264 7.60 -18.33 18.96
CA SER A 264 6.78 -19.55 18.90
C SER A 264 6.13 -19.67 17.52
N PHE A 265 5.47 -18.60 17.05
CA PHE A 265 4.91 -18.57 15.70
C PHE A 265 5.96 -18.84 14.61
N ILE A 266 7.11 -18.15 14.66
CA ILE A 266 8.20 -18.32 13.68
C ILE A 266 8.71 -19.77 13.68
N SER A 267 8.89 -20.38 14.86
CA SER A 267 9.34 -21.77 15.00
C SER A 267 8.30 -22.82 14.60
N SER A 268 7.02 -22.47 14.60
CA SER A 268 5.94 -23.36 14.14
C SER A 268 5.93 -23.55 12.62
N LYS A 269 6.52 -22.63 11.85
CA LYS A 269 6.60 -22.70 10.39
C LYS A 269 7.84 -23.50 9.97
N ARG A 270 7.64 -24.68 9.38
CA ARG A 270 8.69 -25.64 8.96
C ARG A 270 9.49 -25.23 7.71
N GLN A 271 9.77 -23.94 7.49
CA GLN A 271 10.44 -23.42 6.28
C GLN A 271 11.43 -22.29 6.63
N PRO A 272 12.56 -22.14 5.91
CA PRO A 272 13.53 -21.09 6.15
C PRO A 272 13.03 -19.74 5.61
N TRP A 273 13.04 -18.71 6.46
CA TRP A 273 12.65 -17.35 6.12
C TRP A 273 13.79 -16.62 5.39
N SER A 274 13.49 -15.90 4.31
CA SER A 274 14.46 -15.10 3.55
C SER A 274 14.20 -13.60 3.70
N PHE A 275 15.27 -12.83 3.89
CA PHE A 275 15.24 -11.38 4.11
C PHE A 275 16.03 -10.66 3.00
N PRO A 276 15.42 -9.79 2.19
CA PRO A 276 16.13 -9.02 1.18
C PRO A 276 17.02 -7.93 1.80
N MET A 277 18.29 -7.86 1.38
CA MET A 277 19.19 -6.74 1.70
C MET A 277 18.61 -5.41 1.22
N GLY A 278 18.67 -4.37 2.07
CA GLY A 278 18.28 -2.99 1.69
C GLY A 278 17.45 -2.21 2.71
N SER A 279 17.00 -2.81 3.81
CA SER A 279 16.47 -2.05 4.96
C SER A 279 16.78 -2.72 6.29
N MET A 280 17.73 -2.12 7.03
CA MET A 280 18.21 -2.49 8.37
C MET A 280 18.16 -3.99 8.66
N GLU A 281 19.12 -4.71 8.11
CA GLU A 281 19.30 -6.14 8.35
C GLU A 281 19.44 -6.44 9.85
N LEU A 282 18.67 -7.42 10.34
CA LEU A 282 18.86 -7.98 11.68
C LEU A 282 19.94 -9.07 11.60
N SER A 283 21.15 -8.66 11.21
CA SER A 283 22.28 -9.56 10.92
C SER A 283 22.94 -10.13 12.18
N LEU A 284 23.35 -11.41 12.06
CA LEU A 284 24.09 -12.28 13.08
C LEU A 284 27.07 -12.79 13.15
N LEU A 285 28.13 -11.94 12.88
CA LEU A 285 29.08 -11.47 13.92
C LEU A 285 29.12 -9.91 13.79
N GLY A 286 29.72 -9.09 14.66
CA GLY A 286 30.88 -9.32 15.54
C GLY A 286 32.17 -8.97 14.79
N ILE A 287 33.18 -8.31 15.37
CA ILE A 287 33.35 -7.87 16.77
C ILE A 287 34.06 -6.50 16.77
N SER A 288 33.67 -5.63 17.71
CA SER A 288 34.59 -4.66 18.33
C SER A 288 34.41 -4.74 19.86
N SER A 289 35.38 -4.24 20.63
CA SER A 289 35.72 -4.69 21.99
C SER A 289 34.76 -4.27 23.13
N SER A 290 33.46 -4.09 22.85
CA SER A 290 32.44 -3.72 23.85
C SER A 290 31.09 -4.47 23.76
N MET A 291 30.96 -5.57 22.99
CA MET A 291 29.76 -6.44 23.04
C MET A 291 30.03 -7.94 22.72
N PRO A 292 29.99 -8.86 23.71
CA PRO A 292 30.24 -10.31 23.49
C PRO A 292 29.00 -11.21 23.29
N GLN A 293 27.77 -10.70 23.41
CA GLN A 293 26.64 -11.51 23.92
C GLN A 293 25.54 -11.96 22.92
N ILE A 294 25.30 -11.24 21.82
CA ILE A 294 24.06 -11.40 21.03
C ILE A 294 24.07 -12.68 20.17
N TRP A 295 25.04 -12.80 19.25
CA TRP A 295 25.07 -13.88 18.26
C TRP A 295 25.25 -15.27 18.86
N ARG A 296 26.17 -15.45 19.83
CA ARG A 296 26.47 -16.73 20.50
C ARG A 296 25.25 -17.38 21.19
N LYS A 297 24.20 -16.62 21.48
CA LYS A 297 22.97 -17.12 22.12
C LYS A 297 21.93 -17.61 21.11
N LEU A 298 21.79 -16.96 19.96
CA LEU A 298 20.87 -17.38 18.90
C LEU A 298 21.32 -18.70 18.23
N SER A 299 22.62 -18.90 18.05
CA SER A 299 23.16 -20.18 17.56
C SER A 299 22.93 -21.34 18.55
N TYR A 300 23.13 -21.11 19.85
CA TYR A 300 22.89 -22.14 20.88
C TYR A 300 21.41 -22.54 21.00
N PHE A 301 20.49 -21.58 20.87
CA PHE A 301 19.05 -21.85 20.93
C PHE A 301 18.58 -22.70 19.73
N ILE A 302 19.05 -22.38 18.52
CA ILE A 302 18.77 -23.16 17.32
C ILE A 302 19.25 -24.61 17.49
N TYR A 303 20.51 -24.82 17.87
CA TYR A 303 21.09 -26.16 17.99
C TYR A 303 20.37 -27.04 19.01
N LYS A 304 20.00 -26.48 20.18
CA LYS A 304 19.29 -27.24 21.23
C LYS A 304 17.85 -27.57 20.86
N SER A 305 17.16 -26.70 20.13
CA SER A 305 15.81 -26.98 19.59
C SER A 305 15.83 -28.05 18.50
N THR A 306 16.93 -28.26 17.77
CA THR A 306 17.04 -29.35 16.79
C THR A 306 17.24 -30.70 17.47
N LEU A 307 18.13 -30.82 18.46
CA LEU A 307 18.39 -32.11 19.14
C LEU A 307 17.16 -32.66 19.86
N MET A 308 16.41 -31.84 20.59
CA MET A 308 15.21 -32.30 21.33
C MET A 308 14.03 -32.71 20.43
N MET A 309 14.12 -32.53 19.12
CA MET A 309 13.11 -32.96 18.14
C MET A 309 13.46 -34.29 17.46
N TYR A 310 14.71 -34.76 17.55
CA TYR A 310 15.20 -35.94 16.83
C TYR A 310 16.32 -36.67 17.60
N GLY A 311 15.96 -37.66 18.43
CA GLY A 311 16.87 -38.74 18.83
C GLY A 311 16.92 -39.08 20.31
N SER A 312 16.43 -40.29 20.64
CA SER A 312 16.67 -41.06 21.88
C SER A 312 16.26 -40.39 23.21
#